data_AF-A0AAV3XAS7-F1
#
_entry.id   AF-A0AAV3XAS7-F1
#
_cell.length_a   1.000
_cell.length_b   1.000
_cell.length_c   1.000
_cell.angle_alpha   90.00
_cell.angle_beta   90.00
_cell.angle_gamma   90.00
#
_symmetry.space_group_name_H-M   'P 1'
#
loop_
_entity.id
_entity.type
_entity.pdbx_description
1 polymer ?
#
loop_
_entity_poly.entity_id
_entity_poly.type
_entity_poly.pdbx_seq_one_letter_code
_entity_poly.pdbx_strand_id
1 'polypeptide(L)'
;MQIYQSWTQVLDRNDTIEGGFGNDTLVGGAGNDLLTGNQGADTFLYKTSKTFDTQEIGIDTITDFKAGTDKIVLSKTTFSALTSAVGGSINANEFAVVADDIAAAVSNAFITYSTGSGKLFYNQNGAAEGLGNGAQFAFLQGIPPLSATDIALIA
;
A
#
# COMPACT_ATOMS: atom_id res chain seq x y z
N MET A 1 -5.92 -43.89 11.77
CA MET A 1 -6.15 -42.82 12.76
C MET A 1 -5.81 -41.51 12.08
N GLN A 2 -6.83 -40.84 11.55
CA GLN A 2 -6.67 -39.57 10.85
C GLN A 2 -6.79 -38.46 11.89
N ILE A 3 -5.75 -37.67 12.06
CA ILE A 3 -5.82 -36.42 12.81
C ILE A 3 -5.29 -35.32 11.90
N TYR A 4 -6.21 -34.40 11.62
CA TYR A 4 -6.12 -33.24 10.76
C TYR A 4 -4.90 -32.38 11.14
N GLN A 5 -3.94 -32.24 10.23
CA GLN A 5 -3.10 -31.06 10.26
C GLN A 5 -3.88 -29.96 9.55
N SER A 6 -4.32 -28.98 10.34
CA SER A 6 -5.15 -27.85 9.95
C SER A 6 -4.61 -27.12 8.73
N TRP A 7 -5.50 -26.83 7.79
CA TRP A 7 -5.27 -25.99 6.61
C TRP A 7 -5.21 -24.50 7.00
N THR A 8 -4.28 -24.11 7.85
CA THR A 8 -4.07 -22.71 8.25
C THR A 8 -2.59 -22.32 8.23
N GLN A 9 -1.92 -22.63 7.13
CA GLN A 9 -0.59 -22.07 6.80
C GLN A 9 -0.58 -21.55 5.36
N VAL A 10 -1.52 -20.66 5.02
CA VAL A 10 -1.48 -19.91 3.75
C VAL A 10 -1.22 -18.42 3.99
N LEU A 11 -0.98 -17.96 5.22
CA LEU A 11 -0.93 -16.52 5.54
C LEU A 11 0.47 -15.90 5.69
N ASP A 12 1.55 -16.59 5.28
CA ASP A 12 2.93 -16.08 5.44
C ASP A 12 3.81 -16.32 4.21
N ARG A 13 3.24 -16.40 3.00
CA ARG A 13 4.07 -16.59 1.80
C ARG A 13 4.34 -15.26 1.13
N ASN A 14 5.61 -14.89 1.15
CA ASN A 14 6.13 -13.88 0.26
C ASN A 14 6.07 -14.43 -1.17
N ASP A 15 5.31 -13.78 -2.02
CA ASP A 15 5.12 -14.12 -3.42
C ASP A 15 5.93 -13.21 -4.35
N THR A 16 6.11 -13.66 -5.58
CA THR A 16 6.63 -12.82 -6.68
C THR A 16 5.56 -12.79 -7.76
N ILE A 17 5.04 -11.61 -8.04
CA ILE A 17 3.89 -11.39 -8.92
C ILE A 17 4.31 -10.45 -10.05
N GLU A 18 4.08 -10.90 -11.29
CA GLU A 18 4.35 -10.13 -12.51
C GLU A 18 3.05 -9.96 -13.30
N GLY A 19 2.70 -8.72 -13.66
CA GLY A 19 1.52 -8.40 -14.49
C GLY A 19 1.73 -8.79 -15.95
N GLY A 20 2.78 -8.24 -16.56
CA GLY A 20 3.22 -8.60 -17.89
C GLY A 20 2.88 -7.53 -18.92
N PHE A 21 2.10 -7.88 -19.94
CA PHE A 21 1.69 -6.92 -20.97
C PHE A 21 0.22 -6.56 -20.77
N GLY A 22 -0.08 -5.26 -20.75
CA GLY A 22 -1.44 -4.75 -20.60
C GLY A 22 -1.60 -4.01 -19.27
N ASN A 23 -2.82 -3.59 -18.98
CA ASN A 23 -3.12 -2.90 -17.73
C ASN A 23 -3.53 -3.94 -16.69
N ASP A 24 -2.64 -4.23 -15.74
CA ASP A 24 -2.82 -5.31 -14.79
C ASP A 24 -3.27 -4.82 -13.41
N THR A 25 -3.88 -5.71 -12.63
CA THR A 25 -4.19 -5.47 -11.21
C THR A 25 -3.48 -6.52 -10.37
N LEU A 26 -2.50 -6.08 -9.60
CA LEU A 26 -1.67 -6.91 -8.73
C LEU A 26 -2.13 -6.75 -7.29
N VAL A 27 -2.35 -7.89 -6.62
CA VAL A 27 -2.69 -7.99 -5.20
C VAL A 27 -1.69 -8.96 -4.58
N GLY A 28 -0.81 -8.46 -3.71
CA GLY A 28 0.12 -9.30 -2.95
C GLY A 28 -0.62 -10.10 -1.88
N GLY A 29 -1.25 -9.39 -0.96
CA GLY A 29 -2.04 -10.00 0.12
C GLY A 29 -1.22 -10.06 1.40
N ALA A 30 -1.22 -11.21 2.06
CA ALA A 30 -0.45 -11.41 3.29
C ALA A 30 0.96 -11.88 2.95
N GLY A 31 1.97 -11.34 3.63
CA GLY A 31 3.38 -11.59 3.31
C GLY A 31 4.06 -10.36 2.71
N ASN A 32 5.39 -10.41 2.58
CA ASN A 32 6.14 -9.32 1.97
C ASN A 32 6.43 -9.68 0.52
N ASP A 33 5.60 -9.20 -0.39
CA ASP A 33 5.60 -9.65 -1.78
C ASP A 33 6.51 -8.80 -2.67
N LEU A 34 6.88 -9.35 -3.82
CA LEU A 34 7.58 -8.64 -4.89
C LEU A 34 6.62 -8.45 -6.06
N LEU A 35 6.23 -7.21 -6.34
CA LEU A 35 5.22 -6.87 -7.34
C LEU A 35 5.86 -6.11 -8.50
N THR A 36 5.71 -6.62 -9.72
CA THR A 36 6.22 -5.99 -10.97
C THR A 36 5.08 -5.84 -11.97
N GLY A 37 4.71 -4.61 -12.32
CA GLY A 37 3.62 -4.35 -13.27
C GLY A 37 4.01 -4.74 -14.71
N ASN A 38 5.24 -4.44 -15.09
CA ASN A 38 5.79 -4.45 -16.44
C ASN A 38 5.17 -3.38 -17.34
N GLN A 39 4.61 -3.74 -18.50
CA GLN A 39 4.17 -2.77 -19.50
C GLN A 39 2.66 -2.53 -19.40
N GLY A 40 2.28 -1.35 -18.94
CA GLY A 40 0.88 -0.95 -18.96
C GLY A 40 0.63 0.28 -18.11
N ALA A 41 -0.64 0.49 -17.80
CA ALA A 41 -1.08 1.30 -16.66
C ALA A 41 -1.59 0.35 -15.58
N ASP A 42 -0.72 0.05 -14.63
CA ASP A 42 -0.93 -1.03 -13.67
C ASP A 42 -1.51 -0.54 -12.36
N THR A 43 -2.17 -1.44 -11.65
CA THR A 43 -2.82 -1.18 -10.37
C THR A 43 -2.24 -2.09 -9.30
N PHE A 44 -1.60 -1.51 -8.30
CA PHE A 44 -1.15 -2.19 -7.09
C PHE A 44 -2.24 -2.02 -6.02
N LEU A 45 -3.02 -3.08 -5.79
CA LEU A 45 -4.24 -3.04 -5.00
C LEU A 45 -4.02 -3.60 -3.60
N TYR A 46 -4.24 -2.75 -2.60
CA TYR A 46 -4.21 -3.08 -1.18
C TYR A 46 -5.62 -3.16 -0.61
N LYS A 47 -6.09 -4.38 -0.35
CA LYS A 47 -7.43 -4.67 0.15
C LYS A 47 -7.47 -5.91 1.02
N THR A 48 -8.12 -5.79 2.17
CA THR A 48 -8.52 -6.89 3.06
C THR A 48 -10.03 -6.80 3.35
N SER A 49 -10.58 -7.78 4.07
CA SER A 49 -11.99 -7.79 4.48
C SER A 49 -12.26 -7.08 5.81
N LYS A 50 -11.23 -6.54 6.45
CA LYS A 50 -11.26 -5.87 7.76
C LYS A 50 -10.41 -4.60 7.72
N THR A 51 -10.36 -3.88 8.84
CA THR A 51 -9.45 -2.75 9.01
C THR A 51 -7.99 -3.18 8.89
N PHE A 52 -7.11 -2.24 8.57
CA PHE A 52 -5.68 -2.44 8.39
C PHE A 52 -5.07 -3.35 9.47
N ASP A 53 -4.35 -4.37 9.01
CA ASP A 53 -3.69 -5.38 9.83
C ASP A 53 -2.44 -5.81 9.06
N THR A 54 -1.27 -5.65 9.68
CA THR A 54 0.02 -5.93 9.05
C THR A 54 0.19 -7.40 8.69
N GLN A 55 -0.53 -8.31 9.34
CA GLN A 55 -0.46 -9.75 9.04
C GLN A 55 -1.23 -10.11 7.76
N GLU A 56 -2.14 -9.26 7.30
CA GLU A 56 -3.00 -9.55 6.15
C GLU A 56 -2.60 -8.79 4.89
N ILE A 57 -1.82 -7.72 5.08
CA ILE A 57 -1.40 -6.81 4.03
C ILE A 57 0.11 -6.83 3.78
N GLY A 58 0.88 -7.25 4.79
CA GLY A 58 2.33 -7.30 4.75
C GLY A 58 3.02 -5.98 4.35
N ILE A 59 4.23 -6.13 3.82
CA ILE A 59 5.06 -5.02 3.33
C ILE A 59 5.61 -5.39 1.95
N ASP A 60 4.93 -4.93 0.92
CA ASP A 60 5.27 -5.28 -0.46
C ASP A 60 6.39 -4.40 -1.02
N THR A 61 7.19 -4.97 -1.91
CA THR A 61 8.15 -4.26 -2.75
C THR A 61 7.59 -4.16 -4.16
N ILE A 62 7.32 -2.94 -4.60
CA ILE A 62 6.92 -2.65 -5.98
C ILE A 62 8.17 -2.25 -6.76
N THR A 63 8.49 -2.99 -7.83
CA THR A 63 9.82 -2.94 -8.47
C THR A 63 9.95 -1.90 -9.57
N ASP A 64 8.85 -1.54 -10.23
CA ASP A 64 8.86 -0.77 -11.49
C ASP A 64 7.79 0.32 -11.59
N PHE A 65 7.23 0.75 -10.45
CA PHE A 65 6.16 1.76 -10.41
C PHE A 65 6.47 3.01 -11.24
N LYS A 66 5.57 3.32 -12.17
CA LYS A 66 5.65 4.46 -13.09
C LYS A 66 4.62 5.53 -12.76
N ALA A 67 5.10 6.60 -12.14
CA ALA A 67 4.33 7.79 -11.80
C ALA A 67 3.49 8.34 -12.96
N GLY A 68 2.26 8.75 -12.67
CA GLY A 68 1.30 9.28 -13.65
C GLY A 68 0.72 8.23 -14.61
N THR A 69 1.24 6.99 -14.60
CA THR A 69 0.73 5.87 -15.40
C THR A 69 0.06 4.84 -14.49
N ASP A 70 0.79 4.34 -13.51
CA ASP A 70 0.32 3.33 -12.57
C ASP A 70 -0.47 3.95 -11.41
N LYS A 71 -1.15 3.09 -10.66
CA LYS A 71 -1.92 3.47 -9.47
C LYS A 71 -1.62 2.57 -8.29
N ILE A 72 -1.54 3.19 -7.11
CA ILE A 72 -1.70 2.51 -5.83
C ILE A 72 -3.15 2.68 -5.41
N VAL A 73 -3.86 1.56 -5.28
CA VAL A 73 -5.30 1.56 -5.00
C VAL A 73 -5.54 1.01 -3.61
N LEU A 74 -6.24 1.80 -2.79
CA LEU A 74 -6.47 1.51 -1.38
C LEU A 74 -7.95 1.26 -1.11
N SER A 75 -8.27 0.14 -0.47
CA SER A 75 -9.61 -0.15 0.02
C SER A 75 -9.96 0.71 1.24
N LYS A 76 -11.09 1.42 1.21
CA LYS A 76 -11.59 2.18 2.37
C LYS A 76 -11.99 1.28 3.53
N THR A 77 -12.34 0.02 3.27
CA THR A 77 -12.56 -0.97 4.33
C THR A 77 -11.28 -1.23 5.12
N THR A 78 -10.13 -1.28 4.44
CA THR A 78 -8.81 -1.54 5.05
C THR A 78 -8.20 -0.25 5.61
N PHE A 79 -8.13 0.81 4.81
CA PHE A 79 -7.56 2.11 5.17
C PHE A 79 -8.67 3.05 5.69
N SER A 80 -9.31 2.64 6.80
CA SER A 80 -10.55 3.23 7.31
C SER A 80 -10.47 4.68 7.78
N ALA A 81 -9.28 5.26 7.94
CA ALA A 81 -9.10 6.68 8.25
C ALA A 81 -9.29 7.58 7.02
N LEU A 82 -9.23 7.03 5.81
CA LEU A 82 -9.42 7.77 4.57
C LEU A 82 -10.89 8.11 4.37
N THR A 83 -11.16 9.40 4.17
CA THR A 83 -12.50 9.97 4.02
C THR A 83 -12.81 10.39 2.60
N SER A 84 -11.80 10.58 1.72
CA SER A 84 -12.00 10.90 0.30
C SER A 84 -13.00 9.97 -0.39
N ALA A 85 -13.68 10.51 -1.41
CA ALA A 85 -14.68 9.76 -2.17
C ALA A 85 -14.01 8.67 -3.03
N VAL A 86 -14.67 7.52 -3.15
CA VAL A 86 -14.27 6.44 -4.06
C VAL A 86 -14.29 6.95 -5.50
N GLY A 87 -13.26 6.63 -6.28
CA GLY A 87 -13.11 7.07 -7.67
C GLY A 87 -12.86 8.58 -7.86
N GLY A 88 -12.71 9.34 -6.78
CA GLY A 88 -12.35 10.77 -6.81
C GLY A 88 -10.86 11.00 -6.53
N SER A 89 -10.45 12.26 -6.56
CA SER A 89 -9.12 12.68 -6.10
C SER A 89 -8.99 12.52 -4.58
N ILE A 90 -7.78 12.18 -4.12
CA ILE A 90 -7.45 12.19 -2.69
C ILE A 90 -7.39 13.63 -2.18
N ASN A 91 -8.00 13.88 -1.03
CA ASN A 91 -7.93 15.15 -0.33
C ASN A 91 -6.48 15.48 0.05
N ALA A 92 -6.11 16.76 -0.04
CA ALA A 92 -4.73 17.20 0.20
C ALA A 92 -4.19 16.89 1.62
N ASN A 93 -5.09 16.69 2.59
CA ASN A 93 -4.73 16.32 3.96
C ASN A 93 -4.64 14.79 4.19
N GLU A 94 -4.90 13.96 3.18
CA GLU A 94 -4.87 12.49 3.32
C GLU A 94 -3.66 11.86 2.67
N PHE A 95 -2.93 12.58 1.82
CA PHE A 95 -1.67 12.15 1.22
C PHE A 95 -0.60 13.23 1.37
N ALA A 96 0.61 12.85 1.79
CA ALA A 96 1.76 13.74 1.80
C ALA A 96 3.03 13.02 1.33
N VAL A 97 3.87 13.75 0.60
CA VAL A 97 5.26 13.37 0.34
C VAL A 97 6.13 14.04 1.40
N VAL A 98 6.99 13.27 2.05
CA VAL A 98 7.82 13.70 3.19
C VAL A 98 9.28 13.33 2.96
N ALA A 99 10.18 14.03 3.65
CA ALA A 99 11.62 13.88 3.43
C ALA A 99 12.16 12.50 3.86
N ASP A 100 11.65 11.95 4.97
CA ASP A 100 12.14 10.72 5.59
C ASP A 100 11.06 9.97 6.40
N ASP A 101 11.43 8.82 6.95
CA ASP A 101 10.54 7.94 7.71
C ASP A 101 10.10 8.55 9.06
N ILE A 102 10.90 9.46 9.62
CA ILE A 102 10.54 10.15 10.87
C ILE A 102 9.44 11.16 10.57
N ALA A 103 9.59 11.95 9.51
CA ALA A 103 8.58 12.87 9.03
C ALA A 103 7.27 12.15 8.62
N ALA A 104 7.38 10.93 8.09
CA ALA A 104 6.22 10.09 7.77
C ALA A 104 5.39 9.74 9.02
N ALA A 105 6.05 9.46 10.14
CA ALA A 105 5.43 9.06 11.40
C ALA A 105 4.90 10.23 12.25
N VAL A 106 5.04 11.48 11.80
CA VAL A 106 4.51 12.67 12.49
C VAL A 106 3.72 13.58 11.53
N SER A 107 3.42 13.12 10.33
CA SER A 107 2.68 13.87 9.32
C SER A 107 1.19 13.94 9.64
N ASN A 108 0.52 15.05 9.33
CA ASN A 108 -0.95 15.11 9.41
C ASN A 108 -1.67 14.21 8.39
N ALA A 109 -0.97 13.76 7.33
CA ALA A 109 -1.57 12.93 6.30
C ALA A 109 -1.65 11.45 6.70
N PHE A 110 -2.74 10.80 6.29
CA PHE A 110 -2.97 9.38 6.57
C PHE A 110 -2.12 8.45 5.69
N ILE A 111 -1.82 8.84 4.45
CA ILE A 111 -0.86 8.14 3.60
C ILE A 111 0.37 9.02 3.43
N THR A 112 1.53 8.50 3.79
CA THR A 112 2.79 9.23 3.64
C THR A 112 3.77 8.46 2.78
N TYR A 113 4.38 9.17 1.83
CA TYR A 113 5.45 8.65 0.99
C TYR A 113 6.78 9.30 1.39
N SER A 114 7.73 8.50 1.85
CA SER A 114 9.05 8.94 2.28
C SER A 114 10.01 8.95 1.09
N THR A 115 10.46 10.13 0.65
CA THR A 115 11.46 10.24 -0.43
C THR A 115 12.86 9.80 -0.01
N GLY A 116 13.13 9.74 1.31
CA GLY A 116 14.40 9.25 1.83
C GLY A 116 14.55 7.73 1.74
N SER A 117 13.44 6.99 1.67
CA SER A 117 13.44 5.53 1.72
C SER A 117 12.60 4.85 0.65
N GLY A 118 11.74 5.56 -0.10
CA GLY A 118 10.78 4.97 -1.02
C GLY A 118 9.60 4.28 -0.34
N LYS A 119 9.46 4.37 0.98
CA LYS A 119 8.41 3.66 1.72
C LYS A 119 7.08 4.42 1.73
N LEU A 120 6.01 3.65 1.73
CA LEU A 120 4.65 4.12 1.97
C LEU A 120 4.17 3.66 3.34
N PHE A 121 3.64 4.60 4.10
CA PHE A 121 3.07 4.35 5.41
C PHE A 121 1.61 4.74 5.44
N TYR A 122 0.85 3.97 6.21
CA TYR A 122 -0.45 4.36 6.70
C TYR A 122 -0.27 4.93 8.11
N ASN A 123 -0.40 6.25 8.26
CA ASN A 123 -0.33 6.93 9.54
C ASN A 123 -1.72 7.21 10.09
N GLN A 124 -2.22 6.39 11.02
CA GLN A 124 -3.56 6.60 11.60
C GLN A 124 -3.60 7.65 12.71
N ASN A 125 -2.43 8.09 13.20
CA ASN A 125 -2.31 9.00 14.33
C ASN A 125 -2.22 10.48 13.93
N GLY A 126 -2.20 10.79 12.63
CA GLY A 126 -2.01 12.16 12.15
C GLY A 126 -0.70 12.75 12.71
N ALA A 127 -0.73 14.01 13.16
CA ALA A 127 0.47 14.67 13.70
C ALA A 127 0.94 14.19 15.09
N ALA A 128 0.25 13.25 15.74
CA ALA A 128 0.78 12.62 16.94
C ALA A 128 1.96 11.71 16.58
N GLU A 129 2.91 11.54 17.51
CA GLU A 129 4.08 10.68 17.24
C GLU A 129 3.68 9.22 16.96
N GLY A 130 4.30 8.63 15.94
CA GLY A 130 4.10 7.25 15.53
C GLY A 130 2.92 7.07 14.57
N LEU A 131 2.69 5.82 14.14
CA LEU A 131 1.70 5.50 13.10
C LEU A 131 0.35 5.03 13.65
N GLY A 132 0.21 4.94 14.97
CA GLY A 132 -0.98 4.38 15.61
C GLY A 132 -1.12 2.90 15.36
N ASN A 133 -2.31 2.48 14.92
CA ASN A 133 -2.56 1.12 14.43
C ASN A 133 -2.11 0.93 12.96
N GLY A 134 -1.61 1.99 12.33
CA GLY A 134 -1.04 1.94 10.99
C GLY A 134 0.41 1.48 11.00
N ALA A 135 0.95 1.25 9.81
CA ALA A 135 2.33 0.80 9.62
C ALA A 135 2.82 1.14 8.21
N GLN A 136 4.08 0.79 7.92
CA GLN A 136 4.51 0.62 6.54
C GLN A 136 3.68 -0.48 5.87
N PHE A 137 3.29 -0.29 4.61
CA PHE A 137 2.61 -1.32 3.82
C PHE A 137 3.25 -1.55 2.45
N ALA A 138 4.09 -0.64 1.98
CA ALA A 138 4.79 -0.81 0.71
C ALA A 138 6.15 -0.11 0.68
N PHE A 139 6.99 -0.54 -0.25
CA PHE A 139 8.24 0.07 -0.64
C PHE A 139 8.28 0.17 -2.17
N LEU A 140 8.45 1.40 -2.70
CA LEU A 140 8.62 1.66 -4.12
C LEU A 140 10.11 1.68 -4.44
N GLN A 141 10.57 0.64 -5.12
CA GLN A 141 11.95 0.53 -5.57
C GLN A 141 12.30 1.67 -6.51
N GLY A 142 13.52 2.22 -6.38
CA GLY A 142 13.98 3.33 -7.20
C GLY A 142 13.43 4.71 -6.81
N ILE A 143 12.57 4.78 -5.78
CA ILE A 143 12.03 6.03 -5.21
C ILE A 143 11.43 6.92 -6.32
N PRO A 144 10.48 6.43 -7.13
CA PRO A 144 9.85 7.24 -8.17
C PRO A 144 9.14 8.46 -7.56
N PRO A 145 8.95 9.55 -8.31
CA PRO A 145 8.10 10.64 -7.86
C PRO A 145 6.68 10.09 -7.67
N LEU A 146 6.05 10.37 -6.53
CA LEU A 146 4.68 9.94 -6.26
C LEU A 146 3.83 11.14 -5.89
N SER A 147 2.60 11.18 -6.38
CA SER A 147 1.67 12.29 -6.15
C SER A 147 0.29 11.78 -5.74
N ALA A 148 -0.56 12.69 -5.24
CA ALA A 148 -1.94 12.35 -4.88
C ALA A 148 -2.76 11.82 -6.07
N THR A 149 -2.38 12.15 -7.31
CA THR A 149 -3.06 11.61 -8.51
C THR A 149 -2.73 10.15 -8.78
N ASP A 150 -1.69 9.61 -8.16
CA ASP A 150 -1.27 8.22 -8.29
C ASP A 150 -1.93 7.29 -7.26
N ILE A 151 -2.65 7.88 -6.30
CA ILE A 151 -3.41 7.16 -5.28
C ILE A 151 -4.89 7.20 -5.65
N ALA A 152 -5.58 6.05 -5.59
CA ALA A 152 -7.03 5.98 -5.77
C ALA A 152 -7.69 5.13 -4.69
N LEU A 153 -8.97 5.38 -4.43
CA LEU A 153 -9.75 4.65 -3.43
C LEU A 153 -10.85 3.80 -4.06
N ILE A 154 -11.07 2.64 -3.44
CA ILE A 154 -12.22 1.76 -3.67
C ILE A 154 -12.99 1.50 -2.37
N ALA A 155 -14.19 0.92 -2.49
CA ALA A 155 -15.00 0.52 -1.34
C ALA A 155 -14.38 -0.67 -0.57
#